data_AF-C3NIZ5-F1
#
_entry.id   AF-C3NIZ5-F1
#
_cell.length_a   1.000
_cell.length_b   1.000
_cell.length_c   1.000
_cell.angle_alpha   90.00
_cell.angle_beta   90.00
_cell.angle_gamma   90.00
#
_symmetry.space_group_name_H-M   'P 1'
#
loop_
_entity.id
_entity.type
_entity.pdbx_description
1 polymer ?
#
loop_
_entity_poly.entity_id
_entity_poly.type
_entity_poly.pdbx_seq_one_letter_code
_entity_poly.pdbx_strand_id
1 'polypeptide(L)'
;MFMLNLPYNIALIRIRGYDEELINAQERITRKIAQKYSSSEIKRDLVKVWRDVFARKYEEQLTKLISSGLWNDTLDLAGSWSVLSEIYDKLKSELLSIEGVNNVLSRITHLYANGASLYNVVIMKQDIKVLEKVWETTAKIA
;
A
#
# COMPACT_ATOMS: atom_id res chain seq x y z
N MET A 1 2.22 -6.97 -16.92
CA MET A 1 1.17 -6.86 -15.89
C MET A 1 1.84 -6.92 -14.53
N PHE A 2 2.07 -5.77 -13.87
CA PHE A 2 2.87 -5.64 -12.64
C PHE A 2 2.03 -5.32 -11.41
N MET A 3 0.88 -5.98 -11.29
CA MET A 3 0.07 -5.96 -10.08
C MET A 3 -0.51 -7.35 -9.90
N LEU A 4 -0.66 -7.79 -8.65
CA LEU A 4 -1.25 -9.09 -8.34
C LEU A 4 -2.72 -9.18 -8.80
N ASN A 5 -3.37 -8.04 -9.08
CA ASN A 5 -4.73 -7.92 -9.62
C ASN A 5 -5.75 -8.78 -8.87
N LEU A 6 -5.66 -8.76 -7.55
CA LEU A 6 -6.48 -9.58 -6.66
C LEU A 6 -7.72 -8.80 -6.24
N PRO A 7 -8.91 -9.42 -6.22
CA PRO A 7 -10.15 -8.77 -5.82
C PRO A 7 -10.26 -8.59 -4.29
N TYR A 8 -9.15 -8.70 -3.56
CA TYR A 8 -9.09 -8.68 -2.11
C TYR A 8 -7.80 -8.01 -1.61
N ASN A 9 -7.88 -7.46 -0.40
CA ASN A 9 -6.73 -6.88 0.30
C ASN A 9 -5.83 -7.98 0.88
N ILE A 10 -4.53 -7.71 0.94
CA ILE A 10 -3.54 -8.61 1.54
C ILE A 10 -2.86 -7.90 2.71
N ALA A 11 -2.81 -8.57 3.86
CA ALA A 11 -1.93 -8.22 4.96
C ALA A 11 -0.75 -9.20 4.99
N LEU A 12 0.47 -8.66 4.98
CA LEU A 12 1.69 -9.44 5.15
C LEU A 12 2.18 -9.27 6.58
N ILE A 13 2.19 -10.37 7.33
CA ILE A 13 2.60 -10.36 8.73
C ILE A 13 3.86 -11.20 8.87
N ARG A 14 4.87 -10.61 9.51
CA ARG A 14 6.14 -11.26 9.80
C ARG A 14 6.43 -11.18 11.28
N ILE A 15 6.53 -12.33 11.93
CA ILE A 15 6.88 -12.46 13.33
C ILE A 15 8.31 -13.02 13.41
N ARG A 16 9.15 -12.38 14.22
CA ARG A 16 10.58 -12.71 14.38
C ARG A 16 10.96 -12.54 15.85
N GLY A 17 11.76 -13.46 16.35
CA GLY A 17 12.32 -13.43 17.70
C GLY A 17 13.35 -14.55 17.86
N TYR A 18 13.95 -14.65 19.04
CA TYR A 18 14.85 -15.75 19.40
C TYR A 18 14.13 -16.86 20.18
N ASP A 19 13.02 -16.54 20.84
CA ASP A 19 12.20 -17.48 21.60
C ASP A 19 11.10 -18.06 20.70
N GLU A 20 11.22 -19.35 20.37
CA GLU A 20 10.26 -20.04 19.51
C GLU A 20 8.87 -20.17 20.14
N GLU A 21 8.78 -20.33 21.47
CA GLU A 21 7.51 -20.44 22.17
C GLU A 21 6.72 -19.13 22.06
N LEU A 22 7.41 -18.00 22.26
CA LEU A 22 6.83 -16.68 22.11
C LEU A 22 6.39 -16.40 20.67
N ILE A 23 7.22 -16.75 19.67
CA ILE A 23 6.87 -16.58 18.25
C ILE A 23 5.61 -17.40 17.91
N ASN A 24 5.57 -18.66 18.34
CA ASN A 24 4.43 -19.55 18.09
C ASN A 24 3.16 -19.02 18.76
N ALA A 25 3.27 -18.49 19.98
CA ALA A 25 2.16 -17.87 20.68
C ALA A 25 1.62 -16.62 19.95
N GLN A 26 2.52 -15.74 19.48
CA GLN A 26 2.17 -14.55 18.71
C GLN A 26 1.52 -14.91 17.36
N GLU A 27 2.06 -15.90 16.64
CA GLU A 27 1.49 -16.37 15.38
C GLU A 27 0.08 -16.91 15.58
N ARG A 28 -0.13 -17.75 16.62
CA ARG A 28 -1.45 -18.30 16.95
C ARG A 28 -2.47 -17.22 17.28
N ILE A 29 -2.10 -16.24 18.12
CA ILE A 29 -2.99 -15.13 18.49
C ILE A 29 -3.34 -14.28 17.27
N THR A 30 -2.33 -13.94 16.46
CA THR A 30 -2.51 -13.15 15.23
C THR A 30 -3.48 -13.84 14.27
N ARG A 31 -3.30 -15.15 14.03
CA ARG A 31 -4.20 -15.95 13.19
C ARG A 31 -5.63 -15.95 13.69
N LYS A 32 -5.81 -16.16 15.01
CA LYS A 32 -7.13 -16.14 15.64
C LYS A 32 -7.83 -14.79 15.47
N ILE A 33 -7.11 -13.68 15.62
CA ILE A 33 -7.65 -12.34 15.39
C ILE A 33 -8.02 -12.17 13.91
N ALA A 34 -7.14 -12.53 12.98
CA ALA A 34 -7.40 -12.37 11.55
C ALA A 34 -8.63 -13.17 11.08
N GLN A 35 -8.79 -14.41 11.55
CA GLN A 35 -9.96 -15.25 11.29
C GLN A 35 -11.27 -14.63 11.79
N LYS A 36 -11.25 -13.91 12.92
CA LYS A 36 -12.42 -13.18 13.43
C LYS A 36 -12.88 -12.08 12.46
N TYR A 37 -11.97 -11.54 11.65
CA TYR A 37 -12.25 -10.55 10.61
C TYR A 37 -12.35 -11.18 9.21
N SER A 38 -12.76 -12.45 9.13
CA SER A 38 -13.01 -13.17 7.87
C SER A 38 -11.79 -13.25 6.94
N SER A 39 -10.57 -13.20 7.49
CA SER A 39 -9.37 -13.41 6.69
C SER A 39 -9.18 -14.88 6.34
N SER A 40 -8.74 -15.16 5.11
CA SER A 40 -8.26 -16.48 4.71
C SER A 40 -6.73 -16.50 4.68
N GLU A 41 -6.11 -17.56 5.20
CA GLU A 41 -4.67 -17.75 5.04
C GLU A 41 -4.35 -17.97 3.56
N ILE A 42 -3.35 -17.24 3.07
CA ILE A 42 -2.84 -17.39 1.71
C ILE A 42 -1.58 -18.24 1.74
N LYS A 43 -1.31 -18.96 0.65
CA LYS A 43 -0.08 -19.76 0.46
C LYS A 43 1.15 -18.94 0.85
N ARG A 44 1.98 -19.51 1.74
CA ARG A 44 3.22 -18.87 2.26
C ARG A 44 4.18 -18.44 1.15
N ASP A 45 4.13 -19.09 -0.02
CA ASP A 45 4.95 -18.72 -1.18
C ASP A 45 4.59 -17.35 -1.77
N LEU A 46 3.40 -16.80 -1.52
CA LEU A 46 3.05 -15.45 -1.94
C LEU A 46 3.98 -14.40 -1.31
N VAL A 47 4.50 -14.64 -0.11
CA VAL A 47 5.51 -13.78 0.53
C VAL A 47 6.81 -13.77 -0.27
N LYS A 48 7.20 -14.90 -0.86
CA LYS A 48 8.39 -14.98 -1.73
C LYS A 48 8.17 -14.19 -3.01
N VAL A 49 7.01 -14.37 -3.66
CA VAL A 49 6.61 -13.61 -4.86
C VAL A 49 6.59 -12.11 -4.57
N TRP A 50 6.00 -11.71 -3.44
CA TRP A 50 5.95 -10.31 -3.04
C TRP A 50 7.35 -9.73 -2.87
N ARG A 51 8.27 -10.45 -2.21
CA ARG A 51 9.66 -10.02 -2.04
C ARG A 51 10.37 -9.84 -3.39
N ASP A 52 10.15 -10.74 -4.33
CA ASP A 52 10.77 -10.63 -5.66
C ASP A 52 10.22 -9.42 -6.44
N VAL A 53 8.92 -9.16 -6.35
CA VAL A 53 8.27 -8.02 -7.02
C VAL A 53 8.66 -6.68 -6.37
N PHE A 54 8.66 -6.58 -5.05
CA PHE A 54 8.89 -5.32 -4.33
C PHE A 54 10.37 -4.95 -4.17
N ALA A 55 11.28 -5.93 -4.06
CA ALA A 55 12.69 -5.64 -3.80
C ALA A 55 13.58 -5.86 -5.04
N ARG A 56 13.40 -6.98 -5.75
CA ARG A 56 14.37 -7.41 -6.77
C ARG A 56 14.08 -6.89 -8.17
N LYS A 57 12.79 -6.68 -8.48
CA LYS A 57 12.35 -6.22 -9.81
C LYS A 57 11.92 -4.76 -9.83
N TYR A 58 12.22 -4.01 -8.77
CA TYR A 58 11.75 -2.63 -8.64
C TYR A 58 12.30 -1.74 -9.76
N GLU A 59 13.62 -1.77 -10.00
CA GLU A 59 14.26 -0.95 -11.04
C GLU A 59 13.76 -1.29 -12.45
N GLU A 60 13.59 -2.57 -12.75
CA GLU A 60 13.04 -3.04 -14.03
C GLU A 60 11.61 -2.51 -14.23
N GLN A 61 10.78 -2.59 -13.18
CA GLN A 61 9.40 -2.10 -13.20
C GLN A 61 9.34 -0.58 -13.37
N LEU A 62 10.18 0.15 -12.63
CA LEU A 62 10.27 1.61 -12.71
C LEU A 62 10.72 2.05 -14.10
N THR A 63 11.74 1.39 -14.66
CA THR A 63 12.24 1.68 -16.01
C THR A 63 11.13 1.49 -17.04
N LYS A 64 10.40 0.37 -16.97
CA LYS A 64 9.26 0.10 -17.88
C LYS A 64 8.16 1.15 -17.75
N LEU A 65 7.87 1.60 -16.53
CA LEU A 65 6.87 2.63 -16.27
C LEU A 65 7.30 3.98 -16.89
N ILE A 66 8.56 4.37 -16.68
CA ILE A 66 9.15 5.59 -17.26
C ILE A 66 9.18 5.54 -18.78
N SER A 67 9.62 4.43 -19.37
CA SER A 67 9.64 4.24 -20.83
C SER A 67 8.25 4.23 -21.46
N SER A 68 7.19 4.03 -20.67
CA SER A 68 5.79 4.11 -21.11
C SER A 68 5.20 5.52 -21.03
N GLY A 69 6.02 6.54 -20.75
CA GLY A 69 5.55 7.93 -20.62
C GLY A 69 4.82 8.20 -19.31
N LEU A 70 5.09 7.41 -18.27
CA LEU A 70 4.53 7.58 -16.93
C LEU A 70 5.61 7.94 -15.90
N TRP A 71 5.20 8.64 -14.85
CA TRP A 71 5.93 8.79 -13.60
C TRP A 71 5.17 8.08 -12.49
N ASN A 72 5.89 7.77 -11.42
CA ASN A 72 5.29 7.45 -10.14
C ASN A 72 5.83 8.39 -9.07
N ASP A 73 4.97 8.76 -8.12
CA ASP A 73 5.40 9.44 -6.90
C ASP A 73 4.68 8.81 -5.70
N THR A 74 5.20 9.08 -4.51
CA THR A 74 4.75 8.45 -3.28
C THR A 74 4.36 9.48 -2.24
N LEU A 75 3.15 9.32 -1.69
CA LEU A 75 2.56 10.24 -0.72
C LEU A 75 2.36 9.49 0.59
N ASP A 76 2.87 10.03 1.69
CA ASP A 76 2.70 9.45 3.03
C ASP A 76 1.84 10.37 3.89
N LEU A 77 0.74 9.84 4.40
CA LEU A 77 -0.19 10.53 5.29
C LEU A 77 -0.37 9.69 6.55
N ALA A 78 -0.69 10.33 7.67
CA ALA A 78 -1.08 9.63 8.89
C ALA A 78 -2.41 10.17 9.40
N GLY A 79 -3.22 9.29 9.95
CA GLY A 79 -4.54 9.63 10.48
C GLY A 79 -4.92 8.74 11.65
N SER A 80 -5.81 9.25 12.51
CA SER A 80 -6.39 8.42 13.56
C SER A 80 -7.37 7.39 12.99
N TRP A 81 -7.64 6.32 13.74
CA TRP A 81 -8.55 5.26 13.28
C TRP A 81 -9.94 5.78 12.88
N SER A 82 -10.41 6.85 13.52
CA SER A 82 -11.72 7.45 13.26
C SER A 82 -11.83 8.16 11.91
N VAL A 83 -10.71 8.61 11.32
CA VAL A 83 -10.70 9.39 10.07
C VAL A 83 -9.92 8.71 8.94
N LEU A 84 -9.16 7.66 9.22
CA LEU A 84 -8.25 7.05 8.24
C LEU A 84 -8.98 6.52 6.99
N SER A 85 -10.17 5.93 7.15
CA SER A 85 -10.96 5.46 6.00
C SER A 85 -11.42 6.61 5.13
N GLU A 86 -11.87 7.71 5.75
CA GLU A 86 -12.31 8.92 5.03
C GLU A 86 -11.14 9.55 4.25
N ILE A 87 -9.97 9.67 4.87
CA ILE A 87 -8.75 10.15 4.22
C ILE A 87 -8.42 9.26 3.01
N TYR A 88 -8.46 7.93 3.16
CA TYR A 88 -8.20 7.00 2.07
C TYR A 88 -9.18 7.18 0.91
N ASP A 89 -10.49 7.18 1.18
CA ASP A 89 -11.52 7.26 0.15
C ASP A 89 -11.46 8.60 -0.59
N LYS A 90 -11.32 9.70 0.16
CA LYS A 90 -11.22 11.05 -0.39
C LYS A 90 -9.96 11.22 -1.23
N LEU A 91 -8.79 10.84 -0.70
CA LEU A 91 -7.52 10.95 -1.43
C LEU A 91 -7.55 10.15 -2.73
N LYS A 92 -8.00 8.90 -2.67
CA LYS A 92 -8.07 8.04 -3.84
C LYS A 92 -9.04 8.60 -4.89
N SER A 93 -10.22 9.04 -4.47
CA SER A 93 -11.23 9.61 -5.36
C SER A 93 -10.73 10.89 -6.04
N GLU A 94 -10.21 11.84 -5.26
CA GLU A 94 -9.75 13.13 -5.78
C GLU A 94 -8.55 12.96 -6.71
N LEU A 95 -7.56 12.14 -6.34
CA LEU A 95 -6.40 11.89 -7.19
C LEU A 95 -6.76 11.17 -8.49
N LEU A 96 -7.63 10.15 -8.46
CA LEU A 96 -8.08 9.46 -9.68
C LEU A 96 -8.93 10.35 -10.61
N SER A 97 -9.47 11.46 -10.10
CA SER A 97 -10.21 12.42 -10.93
C SER A 97 -9.32 13.38 -11.72
N ILE A 98 -8.02 13.45 -11.41
CA ILE A 98 -7.07 14.31 -12.10
C ILE A 98 -6.75 13.70 -13.47
N GLU A 99 -7.03 14.44 -14.55
CA GLU A 99 -6.64 14.03 -15.90
C GLU A 99 -5.12 13.81 -15.96
N GLY A 100 -4.71 12.62 -16.40
CA GLY A 100 -3.32 12.20 -16.43
C GLY A 100 -2.87 11.36 -15.24
N VAL A 101 -3.70 11.17 -14.20
CA VAL A 101 -3.47 10.12 -13.18
C VAL A 101 -4.04 8.80 -13.69
N ASN A 102 -3.19 7.78 -13.77
CA ASN A 102 -3.56 6.45 -14.27
C ASN A 102 -4.00 5.52 -13.15
N ASN A 103 -3.38 5.61 -11.97
CA ASN A 103 -3.68 4.73 -10.85
C ASN A 103 -3.23 5.32 -9.51
N VAL A 104 -3.91 4.92 -8.43
CA VAL A 104 -3.55 5.26 -7.05
C VAL A 104 -3.61 3.98 -6.23
N LEU A 105 -2.45 3.58 -5.71
CA LEU A 105 -2.28 2.38 -4.90
C LEU A 105 -2.01 2.79 -3.47
N SER A 106 -2.67 2.17 -2.50
CA SER A 106 -2.49 2.52 -1.09
C SER A 106 -2.17 1.29 -0.26
N ARG A 107 -1.37 1.47 0.79
CA ARG A 107 -1.13 0.46 1.82
C ARG A 107 -0.92 1.10 3.17
N ILE A 108 -1.31 0.39 4.21
CA ILE A 108 -0.93 0.73 5.59
C ILE A 108 0.47 0.19 5.84
N THR A 109 1.39 1.05 6.30
CA THR A 109 2.79 0.66 6.54
C THR A 109 3.12 0.54 8.02
N HIS A 110 2.54 1.41 8.85
CA HIS A 110 2.74 1.45 10.30
C HIS A 110 1.41 1.57 11.01
N LEU A 111 1.29 0.87 12.14
CA LEU A 111 0.12 0.80 12.99
C LEU A 111 0.50 1.40 14.36
N TYR A 112 -0.33 2.28 14.88
CA TYR A 112 -0.18 2.92 16.18
C TYR A 112 -1.40 2.63 17.06
N ALA A 113 -1.33 2.95 18.35
CA ALA A 113 -2.44 2.75 19.26
C ALA A 113 -3.73 3.48 18.80
N ASN A 114 -3.59 4.70 18.28
CA ASN A 114 -4.70 5.57 17.89
C ASN A 114 -4.81 5.85 16.38
N GLY A 115 -4.00 5.22 15.53
CA GLY A 115 -4.01 5.49 14.09
C GLY A 115 -3.02 4.67 13.28
N ALA A 116 -2.79 5.09 12.03
CA ALA A 116 -1.85 4.43 11.13
C ALA A 116 -1.25 5.41 10.11
N SER A 117 -0.14 5.00 9.49
CA SER A 117 0.39 5.62 8.26
C SER A 117 -0.21 4.95 7.03
N LEU A 118 -0.70 5.78 6.11
CA LEU A 118 -1.25 5.47 4.81
C LEU A 118 -0.26 5.92 3.74
N TYR A 119 0.43 4.94 3.16
CA TYR A 119 1.40 5.16 2.08
C TYR A 119 0.72 4.94 0.74
N ASN A 120 0.81 5.92 -0.15
CA ASN A 120 0.18 5.90 -1.46
C ASN A 120 1.24 5.99 -2.56
N VAL A 121 1.01 5.29 -3.66
CA VAL A 121 1.78 5.39 -4.90
C VAL A 121 0.82 5.88 -5.97
N VAL A 122 1.13 7.03 -6.56
CA VAL A 122 0.37 7.61 -7.66
C VAL A 122 1.14 7.35 -8.94
N ILE A 123 0.50 6.73 -9.92
CA ILE A 123 1.04 6.53 -11.27
C ILE A 123 0.36 7.56 -12.17
N MET A 124 1.15 8.39 -12.83
CA MET A 124 0.66 9.54 -13.59
C MET A 124 1.44 9.73 -14.89
N LYS A 125 0.92 10.53 -15.82
CA LYS A 125 1.63 10.95 -17.03
C LYS A 125 2.86 11.78 -16.67
N GLN A 126 3.90 11.71 -17.51
CA GLN A 126 5.07 12.58 -17.41
C GLN A 126 4.73 14.03 -17.78
N ASP A 127 4.13 14.73 -16.83
CA ASP A 127 3.72 16.12 -16.97
C ASP A 127 3.84 16.81 -15.60
N ILE A 128 4.65 17.87 -15.55
CA ILE A 128 4.90 18.60 -14.32
C ILE A 128 3.63 19.20 -13.72
N LYS A 129 2.67 19.61 -14.55
CA LYS A 129 1.41 20.18 -14.08
C LYS A 129 0.53 19.14 -13.39
N VAL A 130 0.59 17.89 -13.87
CA VAL A 130 -0.12 16.77 -13.24
C VAL A 130 0.52 16.46 -11.89
N LEU A 131 1.85 16.42 -11.82
CA LEU A 131 2.59 16.22 -10.57
C LEU A 131 2.26 17.31 -9.53
N GLU A 132 2.33 18.58 -9.92
CA GLU A 132 1.96 19.70 -9.06
C GLU A 132 0.53 19.56 -8.55
N LYS A 133 -0.41 19.21 -9.43
CA LYS A 133 -1.81 19.02 -9.07
C LYS A 133 -2.02 17.89 -8.06
N VAL A 134 -1.30 16.78 -8.22
CA VAL A 134 -1.32 15.65 -7.27
C VAL A 134 -0.88 16.11 -5.88
N TRP A 135 0.22 16.84 -5.78
CA TRP A 135 0.74 17.35 -4.50
C TRP A 135 -0.20 18.39 -3.87
N GLU A 136 -0.71 19.35 -4.65
CA GLU A 136 -1.69 20.33 -4.18
C GLU A 136 -2.99 19.70 -3.66
N THR A 137 -3.46 18.66 -4.35
CA THR A 137 -4.69 17.94 -3.97
C THR A 137 -4.47 17.19 -2.67
N THR A 138 -3.35 16.48 -2.55
CA THR A 138 -2.96 15.75 -1.34
C THR A 138 -2.84 16.67 -0.13
N ALA A 139 -2.21 17.83 -0.30
CA ALA A 139 -2.00 18.81 0.77
C ALA A 139 -3.30 19.44 1.32
N LYS A 140 -4.42 19.34 0.59
CA LYS A 140 -5.74 19.85 1.04
C LYS A 140 -6.56 18.82 1.81
N ILE A 141 -6.15 17.56 1.76
CA ILE A 141 -6.83 16.44 2.43
C ILE A 141 -6.22 16.21 3.82
N ALA A 142 -4.91 16.38 3.94
CA ALA A 142 -4.19 16.39 5.20
C ALA A 142 -4.57 17.62 6.04
#